data_AF-A0A3B8JN68-F1
#
_entry.id   AF-A0A3B8JN68-F1
#
_cell.length_a   1.000
_cell.length_b   1.000
_cell.length_c   1.000
_cell.angle_alpha   90.00
_cell.angle_beta   90.00
_cell.angle_gamma   90.00
#
_symmetry.space_group_name_H-M   'P 1'
#
loop_
_entity.id
_entity.type
_entity.pdbx_description
1 polymer ?
#
loop_
_entity_poly.entity_id
_entity_poly.type
_entity_poly.pdbx_seq_one_letter_code
_entity_poly.pdbx_strand_id
1 'polypeptide(L)'
;MVLQSGQQRLQVLKNIDLEVQKGDIQLLMGPSGSGKTTLLSILAGLLTPTQGRVYLLGEEITRLSRSKLARFRRQHIGFIFQDFNLF
;
A
#
# COMPACT_ATOMS: atom_id res chain seq x y z
N MET A 1 -9.15 -2.80 -4.32
CA MET A 1 -8.19 -2.43 -5.39
C MET A 1 -8.54 -3.19 -6.66
N VAL A 2 -8.81 -2.48 -7.75
CA VAL A 2 -9.06 -3.08 -9.07
C VAL A 2 -7.92 -2.70 -10.00
N LEU A 3 -7.31 -3.69 -10.65
CA LEU A 3 -6.34 -3.49 -11.72
C LEU A 3 -6.99 -3.75 -13.08
N GLN A 4 -6.56 -3.01 -14.10
CA GLN A 4 -7.00 -3.19 -15.48
C GLN A 4 -5.83 -3.68 -16.32
N SER A 5 -6.05 -4.75 -17.08
CA SER A 5 -5.14 -5.25 -18.09
C SER A 5 -5.92 -5.50 -19.38
N GLY A 6 -5.74 -4.62 -20.37
CA GLY A 6 -6.58 -4.60 -21.56
C GLY A 6 -8.06 -4.44 -21.20
N GLN A 7 -8.90 -5.39 -21.63
CA GLN A 7 -10.33 -5.41 -21.30
C GLN A 7 -10.67 -6.11 -19.97
N GLN A 8 -9.70 -6.77 -19.33
CA GLN A 8 -9.93 -7.50 -18.09
C GLN A 8 -9.80 -6.58 -16.86
N ARG A 9 -10.79 -6.65 -15.98
CA ARG A 9 -10.77 -6.03 -14.64
C ARG A 9 -10.56 -7.11 -13.60
N LEU A 10 -9.46 -7.03 -12.85
CA LEU A 10 -9.17 -7.94 -11.75
C LEU A 10 -9.25 -7.20 -10.41
N GLN A 11 -10.13 -7.66 -9.52
CA GLN A 11 -10.22 -7.16 -8.16
C GLN A 11 -9.24 -7.89 -7.26
N VAL A 12 -8.12 -7.24 -6.95
CA VAL A 12 -7.01 -7.79 -6.14
C VAL A 12 -7.29 -7.71 -4.65
N LEU A 13 -7.75 -6.55 -4.17
CA LEU A 13 -8.11 -6.35 -2.75
C LEU A 13 -9.61 -6.09 -2.63
N LYS A 14 -10.26 -6.79 -1.71
CA LYS A 14 -11.71 -6.81 -1.49
C LYS A 14 -12.00 -6.49 -0.03
N ASN A 15 -12.65 -5.35 0.23
CA ASN A 15 -13.13 -4.92 1.56
C ASN A 15 -12.18 -5.25 2.71
N ILE A 16 -10.99 -4.65 2.66
CA ILE A 16 -9.97 -4.85 3.70
C ILE A 16 -10.14 -3.75 4.74
N ASP A 17 -10.43 -4.15 5.97
CA ASP A 17 -10.35 -3.32 7.16
C ASP A 17 -9.15 -3.80 7.99
N LEU A 18 -8.18 -2.92 8.21
CA LEU A 18 -6.94 -3.21 8.92
C LEU A 18 -6.53 -1.99 9.72
N GLU A 19 -6.22 -2.20 10.99
CA GLU A 19 -5.65 -1.20 11.88
C GLU A 19 -4.35 -1.77 12.47
N VAL A 20 -3.29 -0.95 12.48
CA VAL A 20 -1.98 -1.31 13.03
C VAL A 20 -1.55 -0.20 13.96
N GLN A 21 -1.21 -0.55 15.21
CA GLN A 21 -0.82 0.43 16.19
C GLN A 21 0.68 0.75 16.10
N LYS A 22 1.06 1.93 16.60
CA LYS A 22 2.47 2.31 16.65
C LYS A 22 3.24 1.36 17.56
N GLY A 23 4.32 0.77 17.03
CA GLY A 23 5.16 -0.17 17.76
C GLY A 23 4.82 -1.64 17.48
N ASP A 24 3.71 -1.91 16.80
CA ASP A 24 3.35 -3.26 16.40
C ASP A 24 4.30 -3.83 15.35
N ILE A 25 4.58 -5.13 15.50
CA ILE A 25 5.20 -5.94 14.46
C ILE A 25 4.13 -6.88 13.93
N GLN A 26 3.76 -6.71 12.67
CA GLN A 26 2.70 -7.48 12.02
C GLN A 26 3.28 -8.38 10.92
N LEU A 27 2.71 -9.57 10.78
CA LEU A 27 3.09 -10.53 9.74
C LEU A 27 1.94 -10.72 8.75
N LEU A 28 2.18 -10.41 7.48
CA LEU A 28 1.22 -10.62 6.40
C LEU A 28 1.57 -11.87 5.59
N MET A 29 0.83 -12.96 5.81
CA MET A 29 1.01 -14.22 5.07
C MET A 29 -0.13 -14.48 4.07
N GLY A 30 0.16 -15.30 3.06
CA GLY A 30 -0.83 -15.77 2.09
C GLY A 30 -0.20 -16.26 0.79
N PRO A 31 -0.95 -16.98 -0.06
CA PRO A 31 -0.43 -17.55 -1.30
C PRO A 31 0.02 -16.48 -2.29
N SER A 32 0.84 -16.86 -3.28
CA SER A 32 1.19 -15.94 -4.38
C SER A 32 -0.09 -15.45 -5.08
N GLY A 33 -0.11 -14.18 -5.49
CA GLY A 33 -1.28 -13.55 -6.10
C GLY A 33 -2.38 -13.10 -5.15
N SER A 34 -2.28 -13.36 -3.83
CA SER A 34 -3.31 -12.93 -2.86
C SER A 34 -3.41 -11.41 -2.62
N GLY A 35 -2.55 -10.61 -3.27
CA GLY A 35 -2.57 -9.15 -3.15
C GLY A 35 -1.69 -8.55 -2.05
N LYS A 36 -0.85 -9.35 -1.38
CA LYS A 36 0.06 -8.86 -0.31
C LYS A 36 0.91 -7.65 -0.74
N THR A 37 1.62 -7.79 -1.85
CA THR A 37 2.46 -6.72 -2.40
C THR A 37 1.63 -5.50 -2.78
N THR A 38 0.41 -5.69 -3.29
CA THR A 38 -0.53 -4.60 -3.57
C THR A 38 -0.95 -3.86 -2.30
N LEU A 39 -1.28 -4.59 -1.23
CA LEU A 39 -1.64 -4.00 0.07
C LEU A 39 -0.44 -3.25 0.67
N LEU A 40 0.74 -3.85 0.72
CA LEU A 40 1.95 -3.20 1.22
C LEU A 40 2.33 -1.96 0.40
N SER A 41 2.13 -1.98 -0.93
CA SER A 41 2.36 -0.80 -1.78
C SER A 41 1.40 0.34 -1.46
N ILE A 42 0.14 0.02 -1.11
CA ILE A 42 -0.85 1.02 -0.68
C ILE A 42 -0.47 1.61 0.67
N LEU A 43 -0.13 0.76 1.65
CA LEU A 43 0.31 1.20 2.98
C LEU A 43 1.62 1.99 2.92
N ALA A 44 2.47 1.71 1.95
CA ALA A 44 3.69 2.49 1.70
C ALA A 44 3.43 3.77 0.89
N GLY A 45 2.18 4.07 0.52
CA GLY A 45 1.84 5.23 -0.32
C GLY A 45 2.48 5.19 -1.72
N LEU A 46 2.88 4.01 -2.22
CA LEU A 46 3.39 3.83 -3.58
C LEU A 46 2.26 3.66 -4.59
N LEU A 47 1.11 3.17 -4.12
CA LEU A 47 -0.08 2.94 -4.93
C LEU A 47 -1.30 3.53 -4.22
N THR A 48 -2.15 4.24 -4.96
CA THR A 48 -3.42 4.77 -4.43
C THR A 48 -4.52 3.73 -4.63
N PRO A 49 -5.31 3.38 -3.60
CA PRO A 49 -6.40 2.43 -3.77
C PRO A 49 -7.47 3.00 -4.71
N THR A 50 -8.10 2.14 -5.51
CA THR A 50 -9.22 2.55 -6.37
C THR A 50 -10.44 3.03 -5.59
N GLN A 51 -10.65 2.53 -4.38
CA GLN A 51 -11.75 2.85 -3.47
C GLN A 51 -11.29 2.64 -2.02
N GLY A 52 -11.97 3.30 -1.07
CA GLY A 52 -11.62 3.27 0.34
C GLY A 52 -10.69 4.41 0.75
N ARG A 53 -10.19 4.36 1.98
CA ARG A 53 -9.31 5.37 2.57
C ARG A 53 -8.18 4.71 3.32
N VAL A 54 -7.05 5.41 3.39
CA VAL A 54 -5.83 4.99 4.09
C VAL A 54 -5.39 6.15 4.94
N TYR A 55 -5.26 5.86 6.23
CA TYR A 55 -4.77 6.79 7.24
C TYR A 55 -3.42 6.27 7.74
N LEU A 56 -2.40 7.12 7.75
CA LEU A 56 -1.08 6.81 8.30
C LEU A 56 -0.68 7.91 9.27
N LEU A 57 -0.32 7.54 10.49
CA LEU A 57 0.11 8.50 11.52
C LEU A 57 -0.91 9.63 11.76
N GLY A 58 -2.20 9.34 11.61
CA GLY A 58 -3.30 10.31 11.74
C GLY A 58 -3.61 11.14 10.48
N GLU A 59 -2.86 10.99 9.38
CA GLU A 59 -3.08 11.71 8.12
C GLU A 59 -3.76 10.83 7.07
N GLU A 60 -4.81 11.32 6.40
CA GLU A 60 -5.40 10.64 5.24
C GLU A 60 -4.51 10.79 4.01
N ILE A 61 -3.79 9.73 3.63
CA ILE A 61 -2.84 9.80 2.52
C ILE A 61 -3.49 9.56 1.15
N THR A 62 -4.71 9.02 1.10
CA THR A 62 -5.39 8.61 -0.15
C THR A 62 -5.61 9.76 -1.13
N ARG A 63 -5.82 10.98 -0.61
CA ARG A 63 -6.14 12.17 -1.39
C ARG A 63 -4.95 13.09 -1.62
N LEU A 64 -3.76 12.72 -1.13
CA LEU A 64 -2.57 13.53 -1.30
C LEU A 64 -2.18 13.58 -2.77
N SER A 65 -1.71 14.75 -3.22
CA SER A 65 -1.07 14.87 -4.51
C SER A 65 0.20 14.02 -4.54
N ARG A 66 0.64 13.63 -5.74
CA ARG A 66 1.84 12.80 -5.94
C ARG A 66 3.08 13.38 -5.25
N SER A 67 3.25 14.70 -5.26
CA SER A 67 4.37 15.39 -4.60
C SER A 67 4.27 15.36 -3.07
N LYS A 68 3.07 15.57 -2.52
CA LYS A 68 2.83 15.45 -1.07
C LYS A 68 3.04 14.01 -0.59
N LEU A 69 2.53 13.04 -1.33
CA LEU A 69 2.71 11.62 -1.04
C LEU A 69 4.19 11.22 -1.08
N ALA A 70 4.95 11.69 -2.08
CA ALA A 70 6.39 11.46 -2.15
C ALA A 70 7.16 12.08 -0.96
N ARG A 71 6.77 13.28 -0.52
CA ARG A 71 7.34 13.90 0.68
C ARG A 71 7.01 13.10 1.94
N PHE A 72 5.75 12.70 2.11
CA PHE A 72 5.30 11.87 3.23
C PHE A 72 6.10 10.57 3.30
N ARG A 73 6.23 9.84 2.18
CA ARG A 73 7.03 8.60 2.12
C ARG A 73 8.46 8.81 2.58
N ARG A 74 9.13 9.86 2.10
CA ARG A 74 10.51 10.18 2.49
C ARG A 74 10.67 10.43 3.99
N GLN A 75 9.64 10.94 4.66
CA GLN A 75 9.71 11.32 6.07
C GLN A 75 9.29 10.18 7.02
N HIS A 76 8.45 9.24 6.55
CA HIS A 76 7.76 8.31 7.43
C HIS A 76 7.91 6.83 7.07
N ILE A 77 8.40 6.50 5.86
CA ILE A 77 8.35 5.13 5.33
C ILE A 77 9.74 4.67 4.90
N GLY A 78 10.23 3.63 5.57
CA GLY A 78 11.36 2.82 5.11
C GLY A 78 10.85 1.59 4.35
N PHE A 79 11.52 1.22 3.27
CA PHE A 79 11.15 0.04 2.48
C PHE A 79 12.37 -0.87 2.35
N ILE A 80 12.20 -2.14 2.71
CA ILE A 80 13.21 -3.18 2.55
C ILE A 80 12.62 -4.21 1.59
N PHE A 81 13.35 -4.48 0.52
CA PHE A 81 12.94 -5.43 -0.51
C PHE A 81 13.51 -6.81 -0.22
N GLN A 82 12.88 -7.85 -0.78
CA GLN A 82 13.38 -9.22 -0.68
C GLN A 82 14.76 -9.36 -1.34
N ASP A 83 14.93 -8.76 -2.52
CA ASP A 83 16.19 -8.68 -3.23
C ASP A 83 16.79 -7.27 -3.10
N PHE A 84 18.12 -7.16 -3.12
CA PHE A 84 18.80 -5.87 -3.02
C PHE A 84 18.53 -5.01 -4.27
N ASN A 85 17.73 -3.95 -4.13
CA ASN A 85 17.52 -2.93 -5.16
C ASN A 85 18.64 -1.86 -5.11
N LEU A 86 19.89 -2.30 -5.25
CA LEU A 86 21.07 -1.44 -5.37
C LEU A 86 21.60 -1.55 -6.80
N PHE A 87 21.31 -0.55 -7.63
CA PHE A 87 21.82 -0.40 -9.00
C PHE A 87 22.46 0.97 -9.17
#